data_AF-A0A7W9Z2P3-F1
#
_entry.id   AF-A0A7W9Z2P3-F1
#
_cell.length_a   1.000
_cell.length_b   1.000
_cell.length_c   1.000
_cell.angle_alpha   90.00
_cell.angle_beta   90.00
_cell.angle_gamma   90.00
#
_symmetry.space_group_name_H-M   'P 1'
#
loop_
_entity.id
_entity.type
_entity.pdbx_description
1 polymer ?
#
loop_
_entity_poly.entity_id
_entity_poly.type
_entity_poly.pdbx_seq_one_letter_code
_entity_poly.pdbx_strand_id
1 'polypeptide(L)'
;MGEKKWGLGPTAVVLKQSHGFTYGFLINQIWSIASMKSDLNRGPVSSTYFQPFFHYTTPTAWTYGVDLESSYDGHAHEARVPINLSVGKLMKFGKLPVSFTGSVRYWLAGNDTAPQGWGYRFVVTFLFPK
;
A
#
# COMPACT_ATOMS: atom_id res chain seq x y z
N MET A 1 -12.29 16.57 -5.01
CA MET A 1 -13.44 16.48 -4.10
C MET A 1 -12.90 16.07 -2.74
N GLY A 2 -12.81 17.02 -1.80
CA GLY A 2 -12.21 16.78 -0.49
C GLY A 2 -13.17 16.08 0.45
N GLU A 3 -12.69 15.05 1.14
CA GLU A 3 -13.43 14.30 2.14
C GLU A 3 -13.83 15.23 3.29
N LYS A 4 -15.11 15.62 3.35
CA LYS A 4 -15.67 16.54 4.36
C LYS A 4 -15.95 15.82 5.69
N LYS A 5 -15.04 14.95 6.14
CA LYS A 5 -15.13 14.24 7.43
C LYS A 5 -13.74 14.13 8.04
N TRP A 6 -13.64 14.43 9.33
CA TRP A 6 -12.39 14.28 10.08
C TRP A 6 -12.23 12.83 10.52
N GLY A 7 -11.19 12.17 10.01
CA GLY A 7 -10.79 10.82 10.41
C GLY A 7 -9.64 10.87 11.41
N LEU A 8 -9.72 10.06 12.45
CA LEU A 8 -8.63 9.81 13.38
C LEU A 8 -8.55 8.30 13.60
N GLY A 9 -7.34 7.79 13.67
CA GLY A 9 -7.14 6.35 13.68
C GLY A 9 -5.73 5.95 14.07
N PRO A 10 -5.55 4.88 14.86
CA PRO A 10 -4.24 4.32 15.09
C PRO A 10 -3.67 3.71 13.80
N THR A 11 -2.38 3.94 13.55
CA THR A 11 -1.58 3.23 12.57
C THR A 11 -0.46 2.52 13.30
N ALA A 12 -0.32 1.22 13.07
CA ALA A 12 0.75 0.39 13.60
C ALA A 12 1.46 -0.34 12.46
N VAL A 13 2.78 -0.41 12.53
CA VAL A 13 3.61 -1.16 11.58
C VAL A 13 4.52 -2.08 12.38
N VAL A 14 4.52 -3.37 12.02
CA VAL A 14 5.46 -4.35 12.53
C VAL A 14 6.26 -4.88 11.37
N LEU A 15 7.58 -4.80 11.45
CA LEU A 15 8.51 -5.16 10.38
C LEU A 15 9.74 -5.84 10.97
N LYS A 16 10.21 -6.89 10.30
CA LYS A 16 11.46 -7.56 10.60
C LYS A 16 12.31 -7.70 9.35
N GLN A 17 13.59 -7.37 9.47
CA GLN A 17 14.58 -7.55 8.40
C GLN A 17 15.67 -8.52 8.86
N SER A 18 15.93 -9.57 8.09
CA SER A 18 17.00 -10.52 8.38
C SER A 18 17.46 -11.22 7.10
N HIS A 19 18.78 -11.29 6.89
CA HIS A 19 19.40 -12.03 5.77
C HIS A 19 18.78 -11.70 4.39
N GLY A 20 18.47 -10.43 4.15
CA GLY A 20 17.84 -9.98 2.90
C GLY A 20 16.32 -10.07 2.86
N PHE A 21 15.70 -10.83 3.77
CA PHE A 21 14.24 -10.84 3.92
C PHE A 21 13.77 -9.63 4.72
N THR A 22 12.70 -8.99 4.27
CA THR A 22 11.97 -7.92 4.95
C THR A 22 10.51 -8.28 4.92
N TYR A 23 9.90 -8.55 6.06
CA TYR A 23 8.51 -8.94 6.11
C TYR A 23 7.83 -8.31 7.31
N GLY A 24 6.51 -8.14 7.20
CA GLY A 24 5.76 -7.45 8.20
C GLY A 24 4.33 -7.21 7.78
N PHE A 25 3.66 -6.39 8.56
CA PHE A 25 2.32 -5.93 8.24
C PHE A 25 2.08 -4.54 8.81
N LEU A 26 1.28 -3.79 8.09
CA LEU A 26 0.74 -2.51 8.52
C LEU A 26 -0.75 -2.70 8.83
N ILE A 27 -1.16 -2.28 10.01
CA ILE A 27 -2.57 -2.20 10.40
C ILE A 27 -2.89 -0.73 10.61
N ASN A 28 -3.90 -0.25 9.93
CA ASN A 28 -4.45 1.08 10.14
C ASN A 28 -5.96 0.96 10.33
N GLN A 29 -6.48 1.60 11.36
CA GLN A 29 -7.92 1.62 11.61
C GLN A 29 -8.35 3.07 11.70
N ILE A 30 -9.13 3.54 10.74
CA ILE A 30 -9.61 4.93 10.72
C ILE A 30 -11.07 4.94 11.16
N TRP A 31 -11.35 5.74 12.19
CA TRP A 31 -12.70 6.07 12.62
C TRP A 31 -13.03 7.50 12.21
N SER A 32 -14.21 7.70 11.63
CA SER A 32 -14.75 9.05 11.41
C SER A 32 -15.28 9.60 12.74
N ILE A 33 -14.63 10.63 13.30
CA ILE A 33 -14.98 11.17 14.63
C ILE A 33 -15.97 12.35 14.55
N ALA A 34 -16.00 13.13 13.45
CA ALA A 34 -16.95 14.25 13.34
C ALA A 34 -17.39 14.58 11.90
N SER A 35 -18.71 14.72 11.71
CA SER A 35 -19.34 15.31 10.52
C SER A 35 -19.52 16.82 10.75
N MET A 36 -18.88 17.66 9.92
CA MET A 36 -19.21 19.10 9.83
C MET A 36 -20.47 19.28 8.98
N LYS A 37 -21.62 18.85 9.50
CA LYS A 37 -23.00 19.27 9.21
C LYS A 37 -23.94 18.16 9.64
N SER A 38 -25.04 18.59 10.26
CA SER A 38 -26.14 17.80 10.78
C SER A 38 -26.80 16.92 9.72
N ASP A 39 -26.15 15.82 9.35
CA ASP A 39 -26.75 14.70 8.62
C ASP A 39 -26.69 13.48 9.53
N LEU A 40 -27.70 13.34 10.39
CA LEU A 40 -27.90 12.17 11.27
C LEU A 40 -28.20 10.86 10.52
N ASN A 41 -28.25 10.90 9.18
CA ASN A 41 -28.67 9.76 8.35
C ASN A 41 -27.53 8.96 7.70
N ARG A 42 -26.27 9.23 8.05
CA ARG A 42 -25.12 8.45 7.58
C ARG A 42 -24.41 7.83 8.77
N GLY A 43 -24.47 6.50 8.84
CA GLY A 43 -23.80 5.72 9.89
C GLY A 43 -22.31 6.04 10.02
N PRO A 44 -21.67 5.63 11.15
CA PRO A 44 -20.23 5.80 11.35
C PRO A 44 -19.45 5.24 10.15
N VAL A 45 -18.21 5.67 9.93
CA VAL A 45 -17.34 5.04 8.90
C VAL A 45 -16.19 4.42 9.66
N SER A 46 -16.07 3.09 9.56
CA SER A 46 -14.97 2.31 10.12
C SER A 46 -14.27 1.62 8.96
N SER A 47 -13.12 2.15 8.56
CA SER A 47 -12.27 1.55 7.54
C SER A 47 -11.08 0.88 8.22
N THR A 48 -11.01 -0.44 8.13
CA THR A 48 -9.86 -1.22 8.61
C THR A 48 -9.00 -1.58 7.42
N TYR A 49 -7.73 -1.18 7.49
CA TYR A 49 -6.71 -1.40 6.49
C TYR A 49 -5.65 -2.34 7.06
N PHE A 50 -5.46 -3.48 6.40
CA PHE A 50 -4.43 -4.45 6.75
C PHE A 50 -3.58 -4.73 5.53
N GLN A 51 -2.28 -4.46 5.63
CA GLN A 51 -1.34 -4.62 4.54
C GLN A 51 -0.14 -5.47 4.97
N PRO A 52 -0.22 -6.80 4.88
CA PRO A 52 0.96 -7.63 4.98
C PRO A 52 1.85 -7.44 3.75
N PHE A 53 3.15 -7.34 3.99
CA PHE A 53 4.16 -7.20 2.96
C PHE A 53 5.32 -8.16 3.19
N PHE A 54 5.90 -8.59 2.09
CA PHE A 54 7.07 -9.45 2.06
C PHE A 54 7.98 -9.02 0.93
N HIS A 55 9.24 -8.75 1.26
CA HIS A 55 10.27 -8.33 0.33
C HIS A 55 11.53 -9.17 0.55
N TYR A 56 12.18 -9.57 -0.53
CA TYR A 56 13.45 -10.27 -0.50
C TYR A 56 14.48 -9.54 -1.33
N THR A 57 15.53 -9.06 -0.68
CA THR A 57 16.66 -8.37 -1.31
C THR A 57 17.89 -9.27 -1.32
N THR A 58 18.38 -9.56 -2.52
CA THR A 58 19.58 -10.35 -2.76
C THR A 58 20.85 -9.52 -2.55
N PRO A 59 22.01 -10.16 -2.30
CA PRO A 59 23.30 -9.47 -2.23
C PRO A 59 23.68 -8.74 -3.53
N THR A 60 23.12 -9.15 -4.67
CA THR A 60 23.29 -8.51 -5.98
C THR A 60 22.32 -7.35 -6.22
N ALA A 61 21.67 -6.85 -5.15
CA ALA A 61 20.81 -5.68 -5.14
C ALA A 61 19.53 -5.79 -5.99
N TRP A 62 19.06 -7.02 -6.20
CA TRP A 62 17.69 -7.27 -6.65
C TRP A 62 16.75 -7.37 -5.47
N THR A 63 15.60 -6.71 -5.55
CA THR A 63 14.54 -6.74 -4.56
C THR A 63 13.27 -7.29 -5.20
N TYR A 64 12.69 -8.33 -4.62
CA TYR A 64 11.41 -8.89 -5.02
C TYR A 64 10.41 -8.61 -3.91
N GLY A 65 9.26 -8.04 -4.23
CA GLY A 65 8.27 -7.60 -3.27
C GLY A 65 6.89 -8.15 -3.58
N VAL A 66 6.15 -8.49 -2.54
CA VAL A 66 4.74 -8.85 -2.57
C VAL A 66 4.06 -8.08 -1.45
N ASP A 67 3.12 -7.22 -1.82
CA ASP A 67 2.31 -6.47 -0.88
C ASP A 67 0.84 -6.83 -1.12
N LEU A 68 0.22 -7.44 -0.12
CA LEU A 68 -1.20 -7.69 -0.11
C LEU A 68 -1.83 -6.55 0.65
N GLU A 69 -2.76 -5.85 0.03
CA GLU A 69 -3.54 -4.82 0.70
C GLU A 69 -4.96 -5.37 0.87
N SER A 70 -5.48 -5.39 2.09
CA SER A 70 -6.86 -5.73 2.38
C SER A 70 -7.50 -4.53 3.08
N SER A 71 -8.36 -3.83 2.36
CA SER A 71 -9.19 -2.78 2.94
C SER A 71 -10.62 -3.29 3.05
N TYR A 72 -11.17 -3.29 4.26
CA TYR A 72 -12.57 -3.63 4.53
C TYR A 72 -13.32 -2.37 4.98
N ASP A 73 -14.29 -1.94 4.18
CA ASP A 73 -15.25 -0.90 4.58
C ASP A 73 -16.50 -1.58 5.15
N GLY A 74 -16.67 -1.45 6.47
CA GLY A 74 -17.77 -2.08 7.20
C GLY A 74 -19.17 -1.54 6.88
N HIS A 75 -19.29 -0.41 6.19
CA HIS A 75 -20.59 0.18 5.84
C HIS A 75 -21.03 -0.07 4.40
N ALA A 76 -20.08 -0.31 3.49
CA ALA A 76 -20.37 -0.65 2.09
C ALA A 76 -20.38 -2.17 1.84
N HIS A 77 -19.98 -3.00 2.82
CA HIS A 77 -19.68 -4.43 2.61
C HIS A 77 -18.68 -4.66 1.46
N GLU A 78 -17.79 -3.69 1.22
CA GLU A 78 -16.82 -3.73 0.13
C GLU A 78 -15.45 -4.14 0.66
N ALA A 79 -14.97 -5.28 0.20
CA ALA A 79 -13.58 -5.68 0.35
C ALA A 79 -12.83 -5.36 -0.94
N ARG A 80 -11.78 -4.55 -0.86
CA ARG A 80 -10.80 -4.38 -1.94
C ARG A 80 -9.52 -5.05 -1.51
N VAL A 81 -9.10 -6.03 -2.31
CA VAL A 81 -7.88 -6.78 -2.05
C VAL A 81 -6.94 -6.70 -3.25
N PRO A 82 -6.28 -5.55 -3.48
CA PRO A 82 -5.25 -5.49 -4.51
C PRO A 82 -4.00 -6.24 -4.04
N ILE A 83 -3.52 -7.14 -4.89
CA ILE A 83 -2.20 -7.74 -4.77
C ILE A 83 -1.23 -6.89 -5.58
N ASN A 84 -0.14 -6.47 -4.95
CA ASN A 84 0.96 -5.82 -5.63
C ASN A 84 2.16 -6.76 -5.65
N LEU A 85 2.70 -7.00 -6.83
CA LEU A 85 3.97 -7.70 -7.03
C LEU A 85 4.95 -6.68 -7.57
N SER A 86 6.15 -6.63 -7.01
CA SER A 86 7.21 -5.72 -7.45
C SER A 86 8.53 -6.43 -7.63
N VAL A 87 9.31 -5.95 -8.59
CA VAL A 87 10.68 -6.33 -8.81
C VAL A 87 11.49 -5.06 -9.01
N GLY A 88 12.55 -4.93 -8.23
CA GLY A 88 13.45 -3.80 -8.22
C GLY A 88 14.89 -4.25 -8.42
N LYS A 89 15.69 -3.39 -9.04
CA LYS A 89 17.13 -3.54 -9.11
C LYS A 89 17.80 -2.21 -8.85
N LEU A 90 18.67 -2.18 -7.86
CA LEU A 90 19.55 -1.05 -7.60
C LEU A 90 20.88 -1.29 -8.33
N MET A 91 21.23 -0.37 -9.22
CA MET A 91 22.48 -0.40 -9.98
C MET A 91 23.27 0.87 -9.71
N LYS A 92 24.60 0.82 -9.82
CA LYS A 92 25.46 2.00 -9.74
C LYS A 92 26.05 2.27 -11.11
N PHE A 93 25.78 3.46 -11.65
CA PHE A 93 26.44 3.98 -12.85
C PHE A 93 27.55 4.92 -12.41
N GLY A 94 28.77 4.40 -12.33
CA GLY A 94 29.90 5.11 -11.73
C GLY A 94 29.63 5.42 -10.26
N LYS A 95 29.50 6.71 -9.92
CA LYS A 95 29.19 7.18 -8.56
C LYS A 95 27.68 7.36 -8.29
N LEU A 96 26.83 7.22 -9.29
CA LEU A 96 25.38 7.48 -9.19
C LEU A 96 24.60 6.17 -9.01
N PRO A 97 24.00 5.91 -7.82
CA PRO A 97 23.06 4.81 -7.66
C PRO A 97 21.72 5.15 -8.32
N VAL A 98 21.20 4.21 -9.11
CA VAL A 98 19.90 4.30 -9.79
C VAL A 98 19.11 3.04 -9.48
N SER A 99 17.91 3.21 -8.94
CA SER A 99 16.97 2.13 -8.68
C SER A 99 15.93 2.06 -9.77
N PHE A 100 15.76 0.89 -10.37
CA PHE A 100 14.69 0.60 -11.32
C PHE A 100 13.71 -0.35 -10.66
N THR A 101 12.43 0.02 -10.58
CA THR A 101 11.39 -0.82 -9.99
C THR A 101 10.23 -0.95 -10.96
N GLY A 102 9.92 -2.19 -11.34
CA GLY A 102 8.66 -2.54 -12.00
C GLY A 102 7.72 -3.17 -10.99
N SER A 103 6.44 -2.83 -11.04
CA SER A 103 5.42 -3.49 -10.23
C SER A 103 4.14 -3.69 -11.00
N VAL A 104 3.48 -4.80 -10.76
CA VAL A 104 2.15 -5.11 -11.25
C VAL A 104 1.18 -5.16 -10.07
N ARG A 105 0.00 -4.60 -10.26
CA ARG A 105 -1.10 -4.62 -9.32
C ARG A 105 -2.24 -5.39 -9.95
N TYR A 106 -2.78 -6.37 -9.24
CA TYR A 106 -3.96 -7.10 -9.67
C TYR A 106 -5.05 -6.95 -8.62
N TRP A 107 -6.27 -6.61 -9.04
CA TRP A 107 -7.42 -6.51 -8.16
C TRP A 107 -8.15 -7.86 -8.14
N LEU A 108 -8.06 -8.60 -7.04
CA LEU A 108 -8.75 -9.89 -6.87
C LEU A 108 -10.27 -9.74 -6.75
N ALA A 109 -10.72 -8.63 -6.15
CA ALA A 109 -12.13 -8.28 -5.97
C ALA A 109 -12.28 -6.76 -5.97
N GLY A 110 -13.31 -6.26 -6.65
CA GLY A 110 -13.67 -4.85 -6.74
C GLY A 110 -15.13 -4.69 -7.12
N ASN A 111 -15.77 -3.60 -6.66
CA ASN A 111 -17.12 -3.24 -7.08
C ASN A 111 -17.13 -2.76 -8.56
N ASP A 112 -18.31 -2.50 -9.14
CA ASP A 112 -18.44 -2.01 -10.53
C ASP A 112 -17.70 -0.69 -10.82
N THR A 113 -17.26 0.03 -9.77
CA THR A 113 -16.54 1.30 -9.87
C THR A 113 -15.03 1.18 -9.58
N ALA A 114 -14.55 0.00 -9.18
CA ALA A 114 -13.16 -0.25 -8.86
C ALA A 114 -12.39 -0.56 -10.16
N PRO A 115 -11.12 -0.13 -10.28
CA PRO A 115 -10.28 -0.55 -11.39
C PRO A 115 -10.21 -2.08 -11.43
N GLN A 116 -10.73 -2.67 -12.50
CA GLN A 116 -10.67 -4.11 -12.72
C GLN A 116 -9.43 -4.46 -13.57
N GLY A 117 -8.84 -5.62 -13.32
CA GLY A 117 -7.73 -6.15 -14.13
C GLY A 117 -6.34 -5.87 -13.59
N TRP A 118 -5.43 -5.45 -14.46
CA TRP A 118 -4.00 -5.27 -14.17
C TRP A 118 -3.58 -3.81 -14.22
N GLY A 119 -2.88 -3.35 -13.20
CA GLY A 119 -2.17 -2.09 -13.17
C GLY A 119 -0.68 -2.33 -13.31
N TYR A 120 -0.01 -1.54 -14.14
CA TYR A 120 1.45 -1.61 -14.31
C TYR A 120 2.06 -0.30 -13.82
N ARG A 121 3.17 -0.40 -13.13
CA ARG A 121 3.92 0.76 -12.65
C ARG A 121 5.40 0.51 -12.85
N PHE A 122 6.07 1.51 -13.42
CA PHE A 122 7.51 1.54 -13.54
C PHE A 122 8.03 2.80 -12.88
N VAL A 123 9.08 2.66 -12.07
CA VAL A 123 9.68 3.75 -11.29
C VAL A 123 11.18 3.72 -11.50
N VAL A 124 11.74 4.88 -11.80
CA VAL A 124 13.19 5.08 -11.83
C VAL A 124 13.53 6.13 -10.78
N THR A 125 14.40 5.77 -9.85
CA THR A 125 14.83 6.66 -8.76
C THR A 125 16.32 6.90 -8.87
N PHE A 126 16.70 8.16 -9.03
CA PHE A 126 18.10 8.60 -9.04
C PHE A 126 18.49 9.06 -7.64
N LEU A 127 19.54 8.47 -7.06
CA LEU A 127 20.06 8.85 -5.76
C LEU A 127 21.28 9.75 -5.95
N PHE A 128 21.12 11.06 -5.77
CA PHE A 128 22.24 11.98 -5.88
C PHE A 128 23.03 12.01 -4.56
N PRO A 129 24.36 11.78 -4.59
CA PRO A 129 25.20 12.04 -3.44
C PRO A 129 25.20 13.55 -3.11
N LYS A 130 25.29 13.89 -1.83
CA LYS A 130 25.48 15.27 -1.37
C LYS A 130 26.81 15.84 -1.85
#